data_AF-A0A4Y8ZRJ5-F1
#
_entry.id   AF-A0A4Y8ZRJ5-F1
#
_cell.length_a   1.000
_cell.length_b   1.000
_cell.length_c   1.000
_cell.angle_alpha   90.00
_cell.angle_beta   90.00
_cell.angle_gamma   90.00
#
_symmetry.space_group_name_H-M   'P 1'
#
loop_
_entity.id
_entity.type
_entity.pdbx_description
1 polymer ?
#
loop_
_entity_poly.entity_id
_entity_poly.type
_entity_poly.pdbx_seq_one_letter_code
_entity_poly.pdbx_strand_id
1 'polypeptide(L)' 'MGNRNFETTICFARARADCRIVCGGCAYERIVTGQELIRAFAAVIPIPAAEKRLKCSRCGEKRARMIPVPTAR' A
#
# COMPACT_ATOMS: atom_id res chain seq x y z
N MET A 1 -4.47 18.61 -13.67
CA MET A 1 -5.44 18.35 -12.58
C MET A 1 -5.76 16.87 -12.55
N GLY A 2 -5.68 16.27 -11.38
CA GLY A 2 -6.00 14.87 -11.15
C GLY A 2 -5.33 14.39 -9.89
N ASN A 3 -5.73 14.95 -8.73
CA ASN A 3 -5.44 14.31 -7.45
C ASN A 3 -6.16 12.96 -7.48
N ARG A 4 -5.47 11.93 -7.98
CA ARG A 4 -5.91 10.54 -7.84
C ARG A 4 -5.83 10.27 -6.34
N ASN A 5 -6.91 10.57 -5.63
CA ASN A 5 -7.03 10.25 -4.22
C ASN A 5 -7.07 8.72 -4.15
N PHE A 6 -5.94 8.13 -3.80
CA PHE A 6 -5.88 6.71 -3.48
C PHE A 6 -6.57 6.55 -2.12
N GLU A 7 -7.88 6.40 -2.10
CA GLU A 7 -8.65 6.24 -0.86
C GLU A 7 -8.69 4.78 -0.40
N THR A 8 -8.64 3.85 -1.37
CA THR A 8 -8.78 2.41 -1.14
C THR A 8 -7.71 1.62 -1.88
N THR A 9 -7.45 0.39 -1.40
CA THR A 9 -6.47 -0.53 -1.99
C THR A 9 -6.74 -0.85 -3.47
N ILE A 10 -8.00 -0.82 -3.92
CA ILE A 10 -8.36 -1.06 -5.32
C ILE A 10 -7.96 0.10 -6.25
N CYS A 11 -7.76 1.31 -5.73
CA CYS A 11 -7.32 2.45 -6.53
C CYS A 11 -5.93 2.20 -7.15
N PHE A 12 -5.06 1.46 -6.46
CA PHE A 12 -3.73 1.08 -6.99
C PHE A 12 -3.86 0.20 -8.23
N ALA A 13 -4.70 -0.84 -8.19
CA ALA A 13 -4.93 -1.72 -9.32
C ALA A 13 -5.61 -1.00 -10.50
N ARG A 14 -6.63 -0.17 -10.22
CA ARG A 14 -7.34 0.62 -11.24
C ARG A 14 -6.42 1.63 -11.92
N ALA A 15 -5.57 2.31 -11.15
CA ALA A 15 -4.63 3.30 -11.66
C ALA A 15 -3.37 2.68 -12.30
N ARG A 16 -3.24 1.34 -12.30
CA ARG A 16 -2.01 0.62 -12.65
C ARG A 16 -0.78 1.20 -11.94
N ALA A 17 -0.97 1.59 -10.68
CA ALA A 17 0.07 2.15 -9.83
C ALA A 17 0.58 1.09 -8.87
N ASP A 18 1.87 1.15 -8.60
CA ASP A 18 2.49 0.37 -7.55
C ASP A 18 2.30 1.08 -6.19
N CYS A 19 2.45 0.31 -5.12
CA CYS A 19 2.39 0.80 -3.75
C CYS A 19 3.71 0.50 -3.05
N ARG A 20 4.39 1.56 -2.61
CA ARG A 20 5.52 1.45 -1.69
C ARG A 20 4.98 1.38 -0.26
N ILE A 21 5.23 0.26 0.41
CA ILE A 21 4.91 0.06 1.83
C ILE A 21 6.18 0.33 2.63
N VAL A 22 6.14 1.28 3.56
CA VAL A 22 7.27 1.65 4.44
C VAL A 22 6.92 1.36 5.88
N CYS A 23 7.77 0.66 6.62
CA CYS A 23 7.62 0.49 8.06
C CYS A 23 8.14 1.72 8.80
N GLY A 24 7.28 2.39 9.57
CA GLY A 24 7.65 3.50 10.44
C GLY A 24 8.48 3.13 11.67
N GLY A 25 8.70 1.84 11.93
CA GLY A 25 9.52 1.35 13.05
C GLY A 25 10.99 1.11 12.68
N CYS A 26 11.22 0.34 11.61
CA CYS A 26 12.57 -0.05 11.16
C CYS A 26 12.96 0.53 9.80
N ALA A 27 12.17 1.43 9.23
CA ALA A 27 12.34 2.02 7.90
C ALA A 27 12.36 1.01 6.73
N TYR A 28 12.10 -0.28 6.97
CA TYR A 28 12.05 -1.28 5.91
C TYR A 28 10.95 -0.95 4.90
N GLU A 29 11.31 -0.93 3.62
CA GLU A 29 10.38 -0.68 2.52
C GLU A 29 10.24 -1.89 1.58
N ARG A 30 9.05 -2.03 0.99
CA ARG A 30 8.77 -2.98 -0.08
C ARG A 30 7.82 -2.35 -1.08
N ILE A 31 8.06 -2.58 -2.37
CA ILE A 31 7.13 -2.22 -3.43
C ILE A 31 6.26 -3.43 -3.75
N VAL A 32 4.95 -3.21 -3.83
CA VAL A 32 3.97 -4.21 -4.21
C VAL A 32 3.06 -3.65 -5.29
N THR A 33 2.62 -4.50 -6.21
CA THR A 33 1.70 -4.08 -7.26
C THR A 33 0.29 -3.93 -6.71
N GLY A 34 -0.57 -3.17 -7.42
CA GLY A 34 -1.99 -3.11 -7.07
C GLY A 34 -2.68 -4.48 -7.03
N GLN A 35 -2.26 -5.44 -7.86
CA GLN A 35 -2.80 -6.81 -7.83
C GLN A 35 -2.39 -7.57 -6.56
N GLU A 36 -1.14 -7.44 -6.13
CA GLU A 36 -0.65 -8.03 -4.88
C GLU A 36 -1.43 -7.49 -3.67
N LEU A 37 -1.75 -6.18 -3.66
CA LEU A 37 -2.56 -5.58 -2.61
C LEU A 37 -3.98 -6.15 -2.55
N ILE A 38 -4.64 -6.34 -3.70
CA ILE A 38 -5.97 -6.94 -3.75
C ILE A 38 -5.95 -8.36 -3.19
N ARG A 39 -4.94 -9.15 -3.57
CA ARG A 39 -4.76 -10.52 -3.06
C ARG A 39 -4.50 -10.54 -1.56
N ALA A 40 -3.69 -9.60 -1.04
CA ALA A 40 -3.34 -9.54 0.37
C ALA A 40 -4.50 -9.14 1.29
N PHE A 41 -5.40 -8.24 0.83
CA PHE A 41 -6.50 -7.73 1.67
C PHE A 41 -7.85 -8.37 1.38
N ALA A 42 -7.98 -9.15 0.30
CA ALA A 42 -9.19 -9.88 -0.14
C ALA A 42 -10.47 -9.04 -0.34
N ALA A 43 -10.42 -7.73 -0.05
CA ALA A 43 -11.53 -6.81 -0.14
C ALA A 43 -11.03 -5.37 -0.41
N VAL A 44 -11.93 -4.53 -0.91
CA VAL A 44 -11.72 -3.09 -1.01
C VAL A 44 -11.70 -2.54 0.41
N ILE A 45 -10.52 -2.16 0.90
CA ILE A 45 -10.38 -1.53 2.21
C ILE A 45 -9.75 -0.14 2.06
N PRO A 46 -10.12 0.80 2.94
CA PRO A 46 -9.51 2.13 2.94
C PRO A 46 -8.03 2.04 3.35
N ILE A 47 -7.17 2.87 2.76
CA ILE A 47 -5.72 2.86 3.03
C ILE A 47 -5.39 2.94 4.53
N PRO A 48 -5.99 3.86 5.33
CA PRO A 48 -5.70 3.93 6.76
C PRO A 48 -6.03 2.64 7.52
N ALA A 49 -7.03 1.87 7.06
CA ALA A 49 -7.34 0.57 7.64
C ALA A 49 -6.32 -0.50 7.19
N ALA A 50 -5.87 -0.45 5.94
CA ALA A 50 -4.82 -1.32 5.42
C ALA A 50 -3.50 -1.14 6.18
N GLU A 51 -3.07 0.11 6.39
CA GLU A 51 -1.86 0.48 7.13
C GLU A 51 -1.84 -0.07 8.56
N LYS A 52 -2.98 -0.04 9.26
CA LYS A 52 -3.13 -0.60 10.61
C LYS A 52 -3.06 -2.13 10.67
N ARG A 53 -3.41 -2.81 9.57
CA ARG A 53 -3.38 -4.28 9.47
C ARG A 53 -2.01 -4.82 9.08
N LEU A 54 -1.21 -4.02 8.39
CA LEU A 54 0.12 -4.42 7.95
C LEU A 54 1.06 -4.58 9.16
N LYS A 55 1.72 -5.74 9.22
CA LYS A 55 2.76 -6.05 10.18
C LYS A 55 4.09 -6.14 9.44
N CYS A 56 5.11 -5.44 9.94
CA CYS A 56 6.45 -5.54 9.37
C CYS A 56 7.01 -6.95 9.56
N SER A 57 7.46 -7.58 8.47
CA SER A 57 8.11 -8.90 8.51
C SER A 57 9.50 -8.88 9.15
N ARG A 58 10.13 -7.70 9.28
CA ARG A 58 11.47 -7.53 9.89
C ARG A 58 11.38 -7.29 11.39
N CYS A 59 10.69 -6.23 11.82
CA CYS A 59 10.63 -5.83 13.22
C CYS A 59 9.32 -6.18 13.95
N GLY A 60 8.31 -6.67 13.24
CA GLY A 60 7.01 -7.03 13.83
C GLY A 60 6.08 -5.85 14.18
N GLU A 61 6.50 -4.59 14.01
CA GLU A 61 5.66 -3.42 14.28
C GLU A 61 4.50 -3.27 13.29
N LYS A 62 3.41 -2.65 13.77
CA LYS A 62 2.19 -2.33 12.99
C LYS A 62 2.09 -0.83 12.71
N ARG A 63 3.15 -0.29 12.11
CA ARG A 63 3.27 1.14 11.75
C ARG A 63 3.63 1.29 10.28
N ALA A 64 2.87 0.65 9.39
CA ALA A 64 3.13 0.77 7.96
C ALA A 64 2.57 2.08 7.39
N ARG A 65 3.24 2.63 6.38
CA ARG A 65 2.72 3.67 5.50
C ARG A 65 2.65 3.17 4.07
N MET A 66 1.55 3.45 3.39
CA MET A 66 1.32 3.08 1.99
C MET A 66 1.44 4.32 1.12
N ILE A 67 2.41 4.32 0.21
CA ILE A 67 2.73 5.45 -0.67
C ILE A 67 2.48 5.02 -2.11
N PRO A 68 1.52 5.64 -2.83
CA PRO A 68 1.35 5.38 -4.25
C PRO A 68 2.57 5.86 -5.02
N VAL A 69 3.11 4.98 -5.84
CA VAL A 69 4.21 5.26 -6.76
C VAL A 69 3.70 5.04 -8.19
N PRO A 70 3.79 6.05 -9.08
CA PRO A 70 3.43 5.85 -10.47
C PRO A 70 4.36 4.79 -11.06
N THR A 71 3.77 3.76 -11.66
CA THR A 71 4.53 2.75 -12.39
C THR A 71 5.14 3.45 -13.60
N ALA A 72 6.44 3.67 -13.56
CA ALA A 72 7.19 4.16 -14.71
C ALA A 72 7.08 3.10 -15.80
N ARG A 73 6.23 3.35 -16.79
CA ARG A 73 6.13 2.54 -18.00
C ARG A 73 6.40 3.42 -19.20
#